data_AF-A0A849TPX2-F1
#
_entry.id   AF-A0A849TPX2-F1
#
_cell.length_a   1.000
_cell.length_b   1.000
_cell.length_c   1.000
_cell.angle_alpha   90.00
_cell.angle_beta   90.00
_cell.angle_gamma   90.00
#
_symmetry.space_group_name_H-M   'P 1'
#
loop_
_entity.id
_entity.type
_entity.pdbx_description
1 polymer ?
#
loop_
_entity_poly.entity_id
_entity_poly.type
_entity_poly.pdbx_seq_one_letter_code
_entity_poly.pdbx_strand_id
1 'polypeptide(L)'
;MGGQTSPGLAISAIGPHSEHNLFPLLEKVWARRFIGKRLGEWKTTVLFRSLEMAYQATAMPFKNHSTIYDFGTSASLWVSAFEVLSHPRIGKADLLSVLDLLGKYDWADERLRRKVYKVEHRGVTHKINLVQALYKQLYCTRNDFLHGNPVTARRLHPFRNKKVHVITRFAPLIYKVALLSFLDQIKDRSRQVGEQNGYMTKLFHEDRLSEAILKSKRK
;
A
#
# COMPACT_ATOMS: atom_id res chain seq x y z
N MET A 1 18.57 4.92 -21.74
CA MET A 1 17.36 5.27 -22.51
C MET A 1 16.26 5.62 -21.52
N GLY A 2 15.80 6.87 -21.57
CA GLY A 2 15.00 7.52 -20.53
C GLY A 2 13.60 6.94 -20.36
N GLY A 3 13.24 6.67 -19.12
CA GLY A 3 11.89 6.26 -18.73
C GLY A 3 10.92 7.40 -18.95
N GLN A 4 10.09 7.29 -19.99
CA GLN A 4 8.97 8.19 -20.22
C GLN A 4 7.90 7.94 -19.14
N THR A 5 7.70 8.93 -18.27
CA THR A 5 6.60 9.00 -17.32
C THR A 5 5.32 9.44 -18.05
N SER A 6 4.20 8.76 -17.82
CA SER A 6 2.90 9.16 -18.39
C SER A 6 2.48 10.54 -17.87
N PRO A 7 2.16 11.52 -18.73
CA PRO A 7 1.88 12.92 -18.34
C PRO A 7 0.54 13.14 -17.59
N GLY A 8 -0.25 12.08 -17.35
CA GLY A 8 -1.54 12.18 -16.65
C GLY A 8 -1.48 12.17 -15.12
N LEU A 9 -0.31 11.92 -14.54
CA LEU A 9 -0.06 12.09 -13.10
C LEU A 9 0.92 13.25 -12.98
N ALA A 10 0.45 14.38 -12.48
CA ALA A 10 1.29 15.55 -12.28
C ALA A 10 2.59 15.15 -11.56
N ILE A 11 3.72 15.36 -12.23
CA ILE A 11 5.02 15.43 -11.58
C ILE A 11 4.98 16.74 -10.81
N SER A 12 4.40 16.72 -9.60
CA SER A 12 4.58 17.86 -8.71
C SER A 12 6.05 17.93 -8.38
N ALA A 13 6.67 19.02 -8.82
CA ALA A 13 8.01 19.43 -8.43
C ALA A 13 8.22 19.14 -6.94
N ILE A 14 9.32 18.44 -6.64
CA ILE A 14 9.79 18.19 -5.28
C ILE A 14 10.20 19.54 -4.71
N GLY A 15 9.26 20.24 -4.09
CA GLY A 15 9.52 21.44 -3.30
C GLY A 15 10.15 21.07 -1.96
N PRO A 16 11.01 21.92 -1.37
CA PRO A 16 11.86 21.59 -0.22
C PRO A 16 11.13 21.55 1.13
N HIS A 17 9.84 21.24 1.18
CA HIS A 17 9.03 21.38 2.39
C HIS A 17 8.53 20.04 2.93
N SER A 18 9.31 19.56 3.90
CA SER A 18 8.97 18.64 4.99
C SER A 18 8.09 17.47 4.59
N GLU A 19 8.60 16.57 3.75
CA GLU A 19 8.07 15.24 3.53
C GLU A 19 7.59 14.61 4.86
N HIS A 20 6.39 14.00 4.88
CA HIS A 20 6.11 12.98 5.88
C HIS A 20 7.08 11.85 5.62
N ASN A 21 8.18 11.92 6.34
CA ASN A 21 9.44 11.51 5.80
C ASN A 21 9.59 10.01 6.02
N LEU A 22 8.90 9.24 5.18
CA LEU A 22 9.00 7.78 5.12
C LEU A 22 10.48 7.39 5.03
N PHE A 23 11.26 8.17 4.29
CA PHE A 23 12.69 7.96 4.13
C PHE A 23 13.46 7.98 5.48
N PRO A 24 13.43 9.05 6.32
CA PRO A 24 14.00 9.01 7.67
C PRO A 24 13.50 7.88 8.57
N LEU A 25 12.24 7.44 8.42
CA LEU A 25 11.75 6.28 9.17
C LEU A 25 12.40 4.98 8.69
N LEU A 26 12.50 4.80 7.38
CA LEU A 26 13.18 3.66 6.77
C LEU A 26 14.68 3.68 7.06
N GLU A 27 15.33 4.84 7.02
CA GLU A 27 16.73 5.04 7.34
C GLU A 27 17.03 4.60 8.79
N LYS A 28 16.19 5.00 9.75
CA LYS A 28 16.31 4.54 11.15
C LYS A 28 16.23 3.02 11.27
N VAL A 29 15.30 2.39 10.55
CA VAL A 29 15.16 0.92 10.57
C VAL A 29 16.32 0.23 9.86
N TRP A 30 16.82 0.82 8.78
CA TRP A 30 18.00 0.36 8.04
C TRP A 30 19.25 0.41 8.92
N ALA A 31 19.52 1.55 9.56
CA ALA A 31 20.64 1.72 10.48
C ALA A 31 20.55 0.71 11.63
N ARG A 32 19.37 0.55 12.23
CA ARG A 32 19.12 -0.44 13.29
C ARG A 32 19.47 -1.87 12.84
N ARG A 33 19.13 -2.25 11.60
CA ARG A 33 19.37 -3.59 11.07
C ARG A 33 20.84 -3.81 10.71
N PHE A 34 21.40 -2.92 9.88
CA PHE A 34 22.69 -3.14 9.23
C PHE A 34 23.87 -2.56 10.01
N ILE A 35 23.73 -1.37 10.59
CA ILE A 35 24.78 -0.77 11.44
C ILE A 35 24.73 -1.41 12.83
N GLY A 36 23.53 -1.51 13.43
CA GLY A 36 23.34 -2.10 14.76
C GLY A 36 23.47 -3.63 14.82
N LYS A 37 23.79 -4.30 13.71
CA LYS A 37 23.94 -5.77 13.57
C LYS A 37 22.73 -6.61 14.05
N ARG A 38 21.52 -6.05 14.07
CA ARG A 38 20.28 -6.74 14.48
C ARG A 38 19.62 -7.51 13.31
N LEU A 39 20.40 -8.33 12.62
CA LEU A 39 19.99 -9.01 11.37
C LEU A 39 18.86 -10.05 11.57
N GLY A 40 18.74 -10.61 12.77
CA GLY A 40 17.70 -11.58 13.13
C GLY A 40 16.35 -10.98 13.52
N GLU A 41 16.21 -9.64 13.54
CA GLU A 41 14.95 -9.01 13.94
C GLU A 41 13.86 -9.23 12.88
N TRP A 42 12.87 -10.05 13.23
CA TRP A 42 11.78 -10.43 12.34
C TRP A 42 11.09 -9.22 11.67
N LYS A 43 10.77 -8.17 12.43
CA LYS A 43 10.10 -6.96 11.91
C LYS A 43 10.90 -6.26 10.81
N THR A 44 12.24 -6.19 10.95
CA THR A 44 13.08 -5.55 9.94
C THR A 44 13.26 -6.48 8.73
N THR A 45 13.30 -7.79 8.93
CA THR A 45 13.34 -8.78 7.84
C THR A 45 12.10 -8.69 6.96
N VAL A 46 10.90 -8.67 7.55
CA VAL A 46 9.66 -8.56 6.75
C VAL A 46 9.52 -7.21 6.06
N LEU A 47 9.98 -6.12 6.69
CA LEU A 47 9.99 -4.80 6.07
C LEU A 47 10.83 -4.80 4.79
N PHE A 48 12.09 -5.22 4.86
CA PHE A 48 12.98 -5.18 3.70
C PHE A 48 12.58 -6.18 2.61
N ARG A 49 12.10 -7.37 2.98
CA ARG A 49 11.56 -8.33 2.00
C ARG A 49 10.30 -7.79 1.32
N SER A 50 9.44 -7.11 2.06
CA SER A 50 8.27 -6.46 1.49
C SER A 50 8.66 -5.32 0.53
N LEU A 51 9.64 -4.49 0.91
CA LEU A 51 10.16 -3.41 0.07
C LEU A 51 10.78 -3.93 -1.23
N GLU A 52 11.50 -5.05 -1.16
CA GLU A 52 12.03 -5.73 -2.34
C GLU A 52 10.91 -6.15 -3.30
N MET A 53 9.85 -6.78 -2.79
CA MET A 53 8.69 -7.17 -3.60
C MET A 53 7.97 -5.95 -4.20
N ALA A 54 7.81 -4.87 -3.43
CA ALA A 54 7.24 -3.62 -3.92
C ALA A 54 8.12 -3.00 -5.01
N TYR A 55 9.45 -3.02 -4.85
CA TYR A 55 10.40 -2.55 -5.85
C TYR A 55 10.24 -3.35 -7.17
N GLN A 56 10.21 -4.68 -7.10
CA GLN A 56 9.97 -5.52 -8.28
C GLN A 56 8.61 -5.22 -8.93
N ALA A 57 7.57 -5.00 -8.12
CA ALA A 57 6.24 -4.63 -8.62
C ALA A 57 6.24 -3.29 -9.36
N THR A 58 7.03 -2.30 -8.89
CA THR A 58 7.17 -0.99 -9.54
C THR A 58 8.09 -1.02 -10.76
N ALA A 59 9.14 -1.84 -10.73
CA ALA A 59 10.10 -1.98 -11.80
C ALA A 59 9.56 -2.81 -12.97
N MET A 60 8.45 -3.54 -12.76
CA MET A 60 7.82 -4.36 -13.78
C MET A 60 7.46 -3.49 -14.99
N PRO A 61 8.13 -3.67 -16.13
CA PRO A 61 7.83 -2.91 -17.32
C PRO A 61 6.57 -3.51 -17.96
N PHE A 62 5.65 -2.65 -18.40
CA PHE A 62 4.51 -3.07 -19.24
C PHE A 62 5.02 -3.39 -20.65
N LYS A 63 5.88 -4.40 -20.78
CA LYS A 63 6.60 -4.77 -22.02
C LYS A 63 5.66 -5.26 -23.12
N ASN A 64 4.48 -5.78 -22.76
CA ASN A 64 3.54 -6.36 -23.70
C ASN A 64 2.28 -5.49 -23.88
N HIS A 65 2.42 -4.20 -24.20
CA HIS A 65 1.27 -3.31 -24.47
C HIS A 65 0.21 -3.26 -23.36
N SER A 66 0.58 -3.50 -22.09
CA SER A 66 -0.35 -3.64 -20.97
C SER A 66 -1.35 -4.79 -21.15
N THR A 67 -0.85 -5.98 -21.45
CA THR A 67 -1.70 -7.20 -21.48
C THR A 67 -2.25 -7.54 -20.10
N ILE A 68 -3.28 -8.38 -20.09
CA ILE A 68 -3.85 -8.92 -18.84
C ILE A 68 -2.78 -9.64 -17.99
N TYR A 69 -1.79 -10.29 -18.62
CA TYR A 69 -0.69 -10.96 -17.93
C TYR A 69 0.22 -9.98 -17.18
N ASP A 70 0.45 -8.79 -17.73
CA ASP A 70 1.24 -7.74 -17.08
C ASP A 70 0.52 -7.25 -15.81
N PHE A 71 -0.80 -7.02 -15.90
CA PHE A 71 -1.62 -6.61 -14.75
C PHE A 71 -1.74 -7.71 -13.68
N GLY A 72 -1.91 -8.96 -14.10
CA GLY A 72 -1.99 -10.10 -13.20
C GLY A 72 -0.70 -10.33 -12.41
N THR A 73 0.44 -10.28 -13.10
CA THR A 73 1.76 -10.38 -12.46
C THR A 73 2.03 -9.19 -11.54
N SER A 74 1.73 -7.95 -11.98
CA SER A 74 1.87 -6.77 -11.14
C SER A 74 1.01 -6.85 -9.88
N ALA A 75 -0.26 -7.25 -10.01
CA ALA A 75 -1.15 -7.47 -8.86
C ALA A 75 -0.61 -8.55 -7.92
N SER A 76 -0.04 -9.62 -8.47
CA SER A 76 0.56 -10.70 -7.69
C SER A 76 1.76 -10.23 -6.86
N LEU A 77 2.67 -9.45 -7.46
CA LEU A 77 3.83 -8.88 -6.77
C LEU A 77 3.40 -7.90 -5.67
N TRP A 78 2.45 -7.00 -5.97
CA TRP A 78 1.93 -6.08 -4.96
C TRP A 78 1.27 -6.81 -3.80
N VAL A 79 0.36 -7.76 -4.06
CA VAL A 79 -0.30 -8.56 -3.01
C VAL A 79 0.74 -9.29 -2.17
N SER A 80 1.79 -9.85 -2.79
CA SER A 80 2.89 -10.49 -2.08
C SER A 80 3.65 -9.51 -1.18
N ALA A 81 3.91 -8.28 -1.64
CA ALA A 81 4.54 -7.24 -0.83
C ALA A 81 3.70 -6.92 0.42
N PHE A 82 2.37 -6.81 0.28
CA PHE A 82 1.46 -6.60 1.41
C PHE A 82 1.44 -7.79 2.37
N GLU A 83 1.31 -9.00 1.84
CA GLU A 83 1.26 -10.24 2.64
C GLU A 83 2.54 -10.40 3.46
N VAL A 84 3.71 -10.18 2.85
CA VAL A 84 5.00 -10.19 3.56
C VAL A 84 5.03 -9.15 4.67
N LEU A 85 4.58 -7.91 4.42
CA LEU A 85 4.59 -6.84 5.42
C LEU A 85 3.67 -7.14 6.61
N SER A 86 2.51 -7.76 6.35
CA SER A 86 1.48 -8.07 7.35
C SER A 86 1.70 -9.40 8.09
N HIS A 87 2.74 -10.15 7.76
CA HIS A 87 2.93 -11.51 8.26
C HIS A 87 2.98 -11.52 9.81
N PRO A 88 2.37 -12.48 10.52
CA PRO A 88 2.32 -12.46 11.99
C PRO A 88 3.51 -13.12 12.71
N ARG A 89 4.69 -13.24 12.08
CA ARG A 89 5.85 -14.07 12.50
C ARG A 89 5.59 -15.57 12.57
N ILE A 90 4.49 -15.96 13.22
CA ILE A 90 4.00 -17.34 13.33
C ILE A 90 2.61 -17.37 12.70
N GLY A 91 2.41 -18.29 11.75
CA GLY A 91 1.15 -18.43 11.02
C GLY A 91 1.26 -18.00 9.56
N LYS A 92 0.12 -17.67 8.95
CA LYS A 92 0.04 -17.26 7.54
C LYS A 92 -0.40 -15.81 7.46
N ALA A 93 0.18 -15.07 6.52
CA ALA A 93 -0.40 -13.81 6.08
C ALA A 93 -1.58 -14.12 5.17
N ASP A 94 -2.69 -13.44 5.37
CA ASP A 94 -3.90 -13.60 4.57
C ASP A 94 -4.55 -12.25 4.30
N LEU A 95 -5.71 -12.29 3.63
CA LEU A 95 -6.49 -11.09 3.36
C LEU A 95 -6.77 -10.29 4.63
N LEU A 96 -7.13 -10.94 5.74
CA LEU A 96 -7.49 -10.26 6.97
C LEU A 96 -6.28 -9.63 7.66
N SER A 97 -5.10 -10.27 7.63
CA SER A 97 -3.88 -9.68 8.20
C SER A 97 -3.49 -8.37 7.52
N VAL A 98 -3.63 -8.30 6.19
CA VAL A 98 -3.37 -7.06 5.45
C VAL A 98 -4.47 -6.02 5.70
N LEU A 99 -5.74 -6.44 5.72
CA LEU A 99 -6.84 -5.51 6.03
C LEU A 99 -6.70 -4.91 7.42
N ASP A 100 -6.29 -5.70 8.42
CA ASP A 100 -6.00 -5.21 9.76
C ASP A 100 -4.86 -4.18 9.77
N LEU A 101 -3.74 -4.49 9.10
CA LEU A 101 -2.61 -3.56 8.97
C LEU A 101 -3.03 -2.22 8.33
N LEU A 102 -3.81 -2.26 7.25
CA LEU A 102 -4.33 -1.07 6.58
C LEU A 102 -5.35 -0.31 7.44
N GLY A 103 -6.12 -1.03 8.27
CA GLY A 103 -7.13 -0.46 9.16
C GLY A 103 -6.56 0.29 10.36
N LYS A 104 -5.29 0.04 10.72
CA LYS A 104 -4.56 0.74 11.78
C LYS A 104 -4.12 2.16 11.42
N TYR A 105 -4.15 2.52 10.13
CA TYR A 105 -3.79 3.87 9.73
C TYR A 105 -4.86 4.86 10.21
N ASP A 106 -4.46 5.81 11.04
CA ASP A 106 -5.33 6.86 11.56
C ASP A 106 -5.44 8.01 10.55
N TRP A 107 -6.53 7.98 9.79
CA TRP A 107 -6.88 9.00 8.80
C TRP A 107 -7.48 10.25 9.47
N ALA A 108 -6.91 11.41 9.19
CA ALA A 108 -7.51 12.73 9.36
C ALA A 108 -8.73 12.93 8.44
N ASP A 109 -8.67 12.49 7.17
CA ASP A 109 -9.82 12.60 6.26
C ASP A 109 -10.92 11.59 6.63
N GLU A 110 -12.06 12.11 7.10
CA GLU A 110 -13.19 11.30 7.53
C GLU A 110 -13.73 10.38 6.42
N ARG A 111 -13.65 10.79 5.15
CA ARG A 111 -14.10 10.00 3.99
C ARG A 111 -13.31 8.70 3.84
N LEU A 112 -12.05 8.71 4.29
CA LEU A 112 -11.15 7.54 4.28
C LEU A 112 -11.19 6.77 5.60
N ARG A 113 -11.55 7.41 6.70
CA ARG A 113 -11.76 6.74 7.99
C ARG A 113 -13.05 5.91 8.03
N ARG A 114 -14.13 6.38 7.40
CA ARG A 114 -15.47 5.75 7.45
C ARG A 114 -15.46 4.32 6.87
N LYS A 115 -15.92 3.36 7.68
CA LYS A 115 -16.04 1.92 7.32
C LYS A 115 -17.37 1.60 6.63
N VAL A 116 -17.57 2.15 5.42
CA VAL A 116 -18.82 2.00 4.65
C VAL A 116 -18.85 0.78 3.75
N TYR A 117 -17.71 0.14 3.50
CA TYR A 117 -17.62 -1.03 2.63
C TYR A 117 -17.77 -2.32 3.44
N LYS A 118 -18.22 -3.39 2.78
CA LYS A 118 -18.34 -4.72 3.37
C LYS A 118 -17.46 -5.70 2.60
N VAL A 119 -16.78 -6.58 3.33
CA VAL A 119 -16.04 -7.70 2.77
C VAL A 119 -16.47 -8.96 3.48
N GLU A 120 -16.76 -10.00 2.70
CA GLU A 120 -16.94 -11.34 3.21
C GLU A 120 -15.62 -12.12 3.14
N HIS A 121 -15.30 -12.80 4.24
CA HIS A 121 -14.17 -13.72 4.32
C HIS A 121 -14.56 -14.91 5.20
N ARG A 122 -14.50 -16.14 4.64
CA ARG A 122 -14.86 -17.39 5.34
C ARG A 122 -16.24 -17.33 6.02
N GLY A 123 -17.24 -16.78 5.33
CA GLY A 123 -18.62 -16.66 5.83
C GLY A 123 -18.86 -15.53 6.84
N VAL A 124 -17.82 -14.74 7.20
CA VAL A 124 -17.95 -13.61 8.12
C VAL A 124 -17.86 -12.29 7.35
N THR A 125 -18.78 -11.38 7.64
CA THR A 125 -18.80 -10.03 7.05
C THR A 125 -18.06 -9.03 7.93
N HIS A 126 -17.07 -8.35 7.34
CA HIS A 126 -16.28 -7.30 7.97
C HIS A 126 -16.60 -5.93 7.35
N LYS A 127 -16.79 -4.91 8.18
CA LYS A 127 -16.90 -3.50 7.72
C LYS A 127 -15.50 -2.91 7.54
N ILE A 128 -15.23 -2.35 6.37
CA ILE A 128 -13.91 -1.84 5.99
C ILE A 128 -13.99 -0.45 5.36
N ASN A 129 -12.89 0.27 5.38
CA ASN A 129 -12.74 1.58 4.77
C ASN A 129 -12.37 1.51 3.28
N LEU A 130 -12.19 2.68 2.64
CA LEU A 130 -11.89 2.74 1.20
C LEU A 130 -10.56 2.09 0.84
N VAL A 131 -9.50 2.34 1.61
CA VAL A 131 -8.16 1.82 1.32
C VAL A 131 -8.15 0.29 1.40
N GLN A 132 -8.78 -0.24 2.44
CA GLN A 132 -9.04 -1.66 2.61
C GLN A 132 -9.85 -2.25 1.44
N ALA A 133 -10.88 -1.53 0.96
CA ALA A 133 -11.68 -1.98 -0.18
C ALA A 133 -10.89 -1.99 -1.49
N LEU A 134 -9.98 -1.03 -1.71
CA LEU A 134 -9.08 -1.03 -2.86
C LEU A 134 -8.09 -2.20 -2.81
N TYR A 135 -7.51 -2.47 -1.64
CA TYR A 135 -6.67 -3.65 -1.45
C TYR A 135 -7.44 -4.94 -1.73
N LYS A 136 -8.68 -5.08 -1.24
CA LYS A 136 -9.51 -6.25 -1.55
C LYS A 136 -9.69 -6.45 -3.06
N GLN A 137 -9.89 -5.37 -3.82
CA GLN A 137 -10.03 -5.47 -5.27
C GLN A 137 -8.73 -5.95 -5.92
N LEU A 138 -7.58 -5.43 -5.48
CA LEU A 138 -6.27 -5.90 -5.92
C LEU A 138 -6.04 -7.38 -5.60
N TYR A 139 -6.39 -7.80 -4.38
CA TYR A 139 -6.34 -9.18 -3.92
C TYR A 139 -7.23 -10.11 -4.78
N CYS A 140 -8.45 -9.68 -5.07
CA CYS A 140 -9.35 -10.41 -5.96
C CYS A 140 -8.80 -10.53 -7.38
N THR A 141 -8.22 -9.47 -7.94
CA THR A 141 -7.57 -9.50 -9.26
C THR A 141 -6.43 -10.51 -9.30
N ARG A 142 -5.59 -10.55 -8.26
CA ARG A 142 -4.52 -11.54 -8.10
C ARG A 142 -5.09 -12.96 -8.01
N ASN A 143 -6.12 -13.19 -7.21
CA ASN A 143 -6.72 -14.52 -7.10
C ASN A 143 -7.34 -14.99 -8.42
N ASP A 144 -8.09 -14.13 -9.11
CA ASP A 144 -8.65 -14.47 -10.42
C ASP A 144 -7.53 -14.85 -11.39
N PHE A 145 -6.46 -14.06 -11.45
CA PHE A 145 -5.30 -14.34 -12.29
C PHE A 145 -4.63 -15.69 -11.96
N LEU A 146 -4.30 -15.94 -10.70
CA LEU A 146 -3.60 -17.16 -10.28
C LEU A 146 -4.44 -18.42 -10.44
N HIS A 147 -5.77 -18.31 -10.39
CA HIS A 147 -6.69 -19.43 -10.63
C HIS A 147 -7.04 -19.61 -12.11
N GLY A 148 -6.46 -18.82 -13.03
CA GLY A 148 -6.76 -18.88 -14.45
C GLY A 148 -8.15 -18.36 -14.82
N ASN A 149 -8.81 -17.63 -13.91
CA ASN A 149 -10.09 -17.01 -14.18
C ASN A 149 -9.89 -15.79 -15.12
N PRO A 150 -10.86 -15.50 -16.01
CA PRO A 150 -10.77 -14.34 -16.89
C PRO A 150 -10.71 -13.01 -16.12
N VAL A 151 -9.56 -12.33 -16.16
CA VAL A 151 -9.43 -10.96 -15.64
C VAL A 151 -9.93 -9.97 -16.69
N THR A 152 -11.22 -9.67 -16.64
CA THR A 152 -11.84 -8.71 -17.58
C THR A 152 -11.32 -7.28 -17.38
N ALA A 153 -11.36 -6.46 -18.43
CA ALA A 153 -11.00 -5.04 -18.33
C ALA A 153 -11.77 -4.33 -17.20
N ARG A 154 -13.05 -4.65 -16.96
CA ARG A 154 -13.83 -4.09 -15.84
C ARG A 154 -13.26 -4.45 -14.46
N ARG A 155 -12.63 -5.62 -14.31
CA ARG A 155 -12.00 -6.07 -13.06
C ARG A 155 -10.71 -5.31 -12.76
N LEU A 156 -10.03 -4.81 -13.80
CA LEU A 156 -8.81 -4.03 -13.67
C LEU A 156 -9.05 -2.62 -13.14
N HIS A 157 -10.28 -2.13 -13.06
CA HIS A 157 -10.59 -0.78 -12.58
C HIS A 157 -11.31 -0.79 -11.22
N PRO A 158 -10.97 0.14 -10.29
CA PRO A 158 -11.66 0.30 -9.03
C PRO A 158 -13.17 0.43 -9.22
N PHE A 159 -13.93 -0.37 -8.46
CA PHE A 159 -15.39 -0.40 -8.46
C PHE A 159 -16.00 -0.60 -9.86
N ARG A 160 -15.25 -1.25 -10.77
CA ARG A 160 -15.62 -1.46 -12.18
C ARG A 160 -15.79 -0.16 -12.98
N ASN A 161 -15.25 0.96 -12.50
CA ASN A 161 -15.34 2.25 -13.18
C ASN A 161 -14.17 2.48 -14.13
N LYS A 162 -14.39 2.28 -15.43
CA LYS A 162 -13.36 2.45 -16.47
C LYS A 162 -12.81 3.88 -16.62
N LYS A 163 -13.50 4.89 -16.08
CA LYS A 163 -13.01 6.29 -16.10
C LYS A 163 -11.85 6.53 -15.12
N VAL A 164 -11.69 5.63 -14.15
CA VAL A 164 -10.64 5.68 -13.13
C VAL A 164 -9.44 4.88 -13.63
N HIS A 165 -8.23 5.23 -13.18
CA HIS A 165 -7.04 4.42 -13.45
C HIS A 165 -7.19 2.96 -13.00
N VAL A 166 -6.39 2.07 -13.61
CA VAL A 166 -6.33 0.65 -13.23
C VAL A 166 -5.91 0.47 -11.76
N ILE A 167 -6.38 -0.61 -11.13
CA ILE A 167 -6.22 -0.89 -9.71
C ILE A 167 -4.75 -0.99 -9.29
N THR A 168 -3.87 -1.48 -10.17
CA THR A 168 -2.42 -1.58 -9.92
C THR A 168 -1.76 -0.20 -9.77
N ARG A 169 -2.33 0.88 -10.35
CA ARG A 169 -1.82 2.25 -10.14
C ARG A 169 -2.11 2.78 -8.72
N PHE A 170 -3.08 2.21 -8.02
CA PHE A 170 -3.34 2.55 -6.62
C PHE A 170 -2.49 1.73 -5.66
N ALA A 171 -1.87 0.63 -6.10
CA ALA A 171 -1.11 -0.26 -5.23
C ALA A 171 0.06 0.43 -4.50
N PRO A 172 0.88 1.30 -5.12
CA PRO A 172 1.90 2.06 -4.40
C PRO A 172 1.34 2.96 -3.29
N LEU A 173 0.18 3.58 -3.52
CA LEU A 173 -0.48 4.46 -2.54
C LEU A 173 -0.96 3.65 -1.33
N ILE A 174 -1.60 2.51 -1.59
CA ILE A 174 -2.05 1.58 -0.55
C ILE A 174 -0.84 1.01 0.21
N TYR A 175 0.26 0.74 -0.49
CA TYR A 175 1.50 0.25 0.10
C TYR A 175 2.17 1.29 1.01
N LYS A 176 2.15 2.57 0.62
CA LYS A 176 2.57 3.66 1.50
C LYS A 176 1.78 3.69 2.80
N VAL A 177 0.45 3.51 2.74
CA VAL A 177 -0.39 3.40 3.95
C VAL A 177 0.03 2.22 4.81
N ALA A 178 0.22 1.04 4.22
CA ALA A 178 0.65 -0.16 4.93
C ALA A 178 2.03 0.03 5.61
N LEU A 179 2.98 0.67 4.92
CA LEU A 179 4.30 1.00 5.48
C LEU A 179 4.19 1.95 6.67
N LEU A 180 3.39 3.01 6.56
CA LEU A 180 3.21 3.96 7.66
C LEU A 180 2.60 3.26 8.88
N SER A 181 1.54 2.46 8.71
CA SER A 181 0.95 1.66 9.78
C SER A 181 1.92 0.67 10.40
N PHE A 182 2.80 0.06 9.59
CA PHE A 182 3.78 -0.91 10.07
C PHE A 182 4.92 -0.25 10.85
N LEU A 183 5.43 0.87 10.33
CA LEU A 183 6.52 1.62 10.96
C LEU A 183 6.09 2.24 12.29
N ASP A 184 4.82 2.62 12.43
CA ASP A 184 4.27 3.10 13.70
C ASP A 184 4.40 2.05 14.80
N GLN A 185 4.10 0.78 14.49
CA GLN A 185 4.26 -0.35 15.41
C GLN A 185 5.74 -0.66 15.77
N ILE A 186 6.70 -0.12 15.02
CA ILE A 186 8.12 -0.18 15.37
C ILE A 186 8.48 0.97 16.31
N LYS A 187 7.89 2.15 16.11
CA LYS A 187 8.13 3.36 16.91
C LYS A 187 7.56 3.27 18.33
N ASP A 188 6.39 2.68 18.51
CA ASP A 188 5.72 2.59 19.84
C ASP A 188 6.56 1.90 20.92
N ARG A 189 7.57 1.11 20.53
CA ARG A 189 8.54 0.54 21.49
C ARG A 189 9.67 1.47 21.89
N SER A 190 9.83 2.61 21.21
CA SER A 190 10.97 3.53 21.34
C SER A 190 10.61 4.94 21.82
N ARG A 191 9.32 5.29 21.91
CA ARG A 191 8.87 6.65 22.27
C ARG A 191 7.76 6.62 23.32
N GLN A 192 8.17 6.73 24.57
CA GLN A 192 7.34 7.26 25.66
C GLN A 192 7.53 8.78 25.84
N VAL A 193 8.14 9.49 24.88
CA VAL A 193 8.50 10.91 25.06
C VAL A 193 8.07 11.76 23.87
N GLY A 194 6.99 12.52 24.11
CA GLY A 194 6.66 13.88 23.62
C GLY A 194 6.67 14.16 22.11
N GLU A 195 5.49 14.29 21.50
CA GLU A 195 5.37 14.93 20.16
C GLU A 195 4.09 15.75 20.01
N GLN A 196 4.18 17.07 20.16
CA GLN A 196 3.14 18.03 19.72
C GLN A 196 3.46 18.65 18.34
N ASN A 197 4.71 18.60 17.87
CA ASN A 197 5.14 19.25 16.62
C ASN A 197 4.93 18.38 15.34
N GLY A 198 4.51 17.12 15.49
CA GLY A 198 4.33 16.17 14.37
C GLY A 198 2.98 16.25 13.66
N TYR A 199 1.98 16.91 14.26
CA TYR A 199 0.60 16.91 13.77
C TYR A 199 0.41 17.74 12.50
N MET A 200 1.03 18.91 12.40
CA MET A 200 0.88 19.79 11.23
C MET A 200 1.53 19.20 9.98
N THR A 201 2.74 18.62 10.11
CA THR A 201 3.39 17.88 9.02
C THR A 201 2.59 16.62 8.65
N LYS A 202 1.86 16.03 9.61
CA LYS A 202 0.97 14.91 9.32
C LYS A 202 -0.17 15.27 8.40
N LEU A 203 -0.84 16.39 8.70
CA LEU A 203 -1.99 16.86 7.96
C LEU A 203 -1.68 17.11 6.46
N PHE A 204 -0.64 17.90 6.15
CA PHE A 204 -0.35 18.31 4.76
C PHE A 204 0.01 17.16 3.81
N HIS A 205 0.69 16.11 4.32
CA HIS A 205 1.05 14.95 3.50
C HIS A 205 -0.06 13.95 3.38
N GLU A 206 -0.86 13.84 4.45
CA GLU A 206 -2.06 13.04 4.41
C GLU A 206 -3.07 13.61 3.40
N ASP A 207 -3.17 14.93 3.24
CA ASP A 207 -4.06 15.55 2.26
C ASP A 207 -3.79 15.09 0.83
N ARG A 208 -2.52 15.09 0.39
CA ARG A 208 -2.15 14.63 -0.97
C ARG A 208 -2.41 13.14 -1.17
N LEU A 209 -2.09 12.33 -0.16
CA LEU A 209 -2.35 10.89 -0.19
C LEU A 209 -3.85 10.61 -0.23
N SER A 210 -4.61 11.34 0.57
CA SER A 210 -6.06 11.22 0.68
C SER A 210 -6.73 11.58 -0.64
N GLU A 211 -6.39 12.73 -1.23
CA GLU A 211 -6.92 13.15 -2.52
C GLU A 211 -6.55 12.14 -3.63
N ALA A 212 -5.33 11.61 -3.65
CA ALA A 212 -4.92 10.59 -4.62
C ALA A 212 -5.75 9.29 -4.49
N ILE A 213 -6.03 8.85 -3.26
CA ILE A 213 -6.86 7.66 -3.00
C ILE A 213 -8.33 7.93 -3.35
N LEU A 214 -8.85 9.12 -3.04
CA LEU A 214 -10.24 9.50 -3.33
C LEU A 214 -10.54 9.63 -4.81
N LYS A 215 -9.53 9.88 -5.66
CA LYS A 215 -9.67 9.77 -7.13
C LYS A 215 -10.18 8.40 -7.57
N SER A 216 -10.01 7.34 -6.76
CA SER A 216 -10.59 6.02 -7.05
C SER A 216 -12.13 5.98 -7.10
N LYS A 217 -12.81 6.98 -6.51
CA LYS A 217 -14.28 7.08 -6.46
C LYS A 217 -14.88 8.09 -7.43
N ARG A 218 -14.08 8.88 -8.16
CA ARG A 218 -14.62 9.96 -9.01
C ARG A 218 -15.51 9.35 -10.11
N LYS A 219 -16.74 9.85 -10.22
CA LYS A 219 -17.77 9.44 -11.20
C LYS A 219 -17.50 10.04 -12.57
#